data_AF-A0A7Y7D568-F1
#
_entry.id   AF-A0A7Y7D568-F1
#
_cell.length_a   1.000
_cell.length_b   1.000
_cell.length_c   1.000
_cell.angle_alpha   90.00
_cell.angle_beta   90.00
_cell.angle_gamma   90.00
#
_symmetry.space_group_name_H-M   'P 1'
#
loop_
_entity.id
_entity.type
_entity.pdbx_description
1 polymer ?
#
loop_
_entity_poly.entity_id
_entity_poly.type
_entity_poly.pdbx_seq_one_letter_code
_entity_poly.pdbx_strand_id
1 'polypeptide(L)'
;MPLEDDLTYSAKASLRCRNVFDDIGLTYSFGQPLHAYRLSQSSLDTLRSHLTHAIQMRRLNEYAPLFVLWSAETFRREFDGGQYTWAFLTDRLTADSSDFDLQHVSRLGLSSFGRKLARNQGGMNFYLKTLAAEGGFPEALLADPEGNTRRLVRGLLTDITKVGQGAPEGVLDALTA
;
A
#
# COMPACT_ATOMS: atom_id res chain seq x y z
N MET A 1 -30.46 -12.89 -9.91
CA MET A 1 -29.57 -12.94 -11.09
C MET A 1 -28.96 -11.55 -11.26
N PRO A 2 -27.71 -11.30 -10.80
CA PRO A 2 -27.03 -10.01 -10.95
C PRO A 2 -25.67 -10.20 -11.63
N LEU A 3 -25.60 -10.11 -12.95
CA LEU A 3 -24.33 -10.19 -13.70
C LEU A 3 -24.12 -8.98 -14.63
N GLU A 4 -25.15 -8.17 -14.87
CA GLU A 4 -25.07 -7.01 -15.78
C GLU A 4 -24.62 -5.71 -15.06
N ASP A 5 -24.92 -5.57 -13.77
CA ASP A 5 -24.52 -4.39 -12.97
C ASP A 5 -23.01 -4.37 -12.66
N ASP A 6 -22.39 -5.54 -12.42
CA ASP A 6 -20.97 -5.65 -12.05
C ASP A 6 -20.02 -5.21 -13.18
N LEU A 7 -20.37 -5.48 -14.44
CA LEU A 7 -19.55 -5.13 -15.60
C LEU A 7 -19.59 -3.62 -15.91
N THR A 8 -20.76 -3.00 -15.79
CA THR A 8 -20.93 -1.55 -15.97
C THR A 8 -20.30 -0.77 -14.82
N TYR A 9 -20.44 -1.30 -13.59
CA TYR A 9 -19.80 -0.77 -12.40
C TYR A 9 -18.27 -0.83 -12.49
N SER A 10 -17.72 -1.99 -12.91
CA SER A 10 -16.30 -2.18 -13.15
C SER A 10 -15.73 -1.22 -14.20
N ALA A 11 -16.42 -1.01 -15.33
CA ALA A 11 -15.97 -0.11 -16.38
C ALA A 11 -15.94 1.37 -15.96
N LYS A 12 -16.94 1.84 -15.20
CA LYS A 12 -17.00 3.23 -14.68
C LYS A 12 -15.99 3.48 -13.56
N ALA A 13 -15.83 2.52 -12.64
CA ALA A 13 -14.78 2.57 -11.60
C ALA A 13 -13.38 2.62 -12.24
N SER A 14 -13.17 1.83 -13.29
CA SER A 14 -11.92 1.81 -14.07
C SER A 14 -11.63 3.10 -14.83
N LEU A 15 -12.66 3.88 -15.21
CA LEU A 15 -12.47 5.17 -15.87
C LEU A 15 -12.15 6.28 -14.86
N ARG A 16 -12.86 6.33 -13.73
CA ARG A 16 -12.58 7.31 -12.66
C ARG A 16 -11.18 7.12 -12.09
N CYS A 17 -10.76 5.88 -11.85
CA CYS A 17 -9.40 5.61 -11.40
C CYS A 17 -8.36 6.11 -12.39
N ARG A 18 -8.55 5.83 -13.69
CA ARG A 18 -7.63 6.31 -14.74
C ARG A 18 -7.48 7.82 -14.75
N ASN A 19 -8.59 8.58 -14.69
CA ASN A 19 -8.52 10.03 -14.67
C ASN A 19 -7.71 10.54 -13.46
N VAL A 20 -7.91 9.97 -12.27
CA VAL A 20 -7.16 10.40 -11.08
C VAL A 20 -5.68 10.01 -11.18
N PHE A 21 -5.34 8.86 -11.77
CA PHE A 21 -3.95 8.48 -12.05
C PHE A 21 -3.27 9.52 -12.95
N ASP A 22 -3.94 9.93 -14.03
CA ASP A 22 -3.43 10.94 -14.95
C ASP A 22 -3.29 12.31 -14.25
N ASP A 23 -4.27 12.70 -13.42
CA ASP A 23 -4.26 13.96 -12.65
C ASP A 23 -3.06 14.05 -11.68
N ILE A 24 -2.63 12.93 -11.11
CA ILE A 24 -1.46 12.87 -10.22
C ILE A 24 -0.16 12.56 -10.95
N GLY A 25 -0.17 12.50 -12.29
CA GLY A 25 1.00 12.30 -13.15
C GLY A 25 1.53 10.88 -13.17
N LEU A 26 0.68 9.88 -12.94
CA LEU A 26 1.05 8.47 -12.90
C LEU A 26 0.36 7.67 -13.98
N THR A 27 1.06 6.70 -14.54
CA THR A 27 0.45 5.70 -15.41
C THR A 27 0.21 4.42 -14.63
N TYR A 28 -1.04 3.99 -14.54
CA TYR A 28 -1.38 2.70 -13.97
C TYR A 28 -0.74 1.54 -14.77
N SER A 29 -0.10 0.63 -14.05
CA SER A 29 0.52 -0.59 -14.56
C SER A 29 0.18 -1.79 -13.68
N PHE A 30 -0.42 -2.82 -14.28
CA PHE A 30 -0.77 -4.07 -13.60
C PHE A 30 0.50 -4.83 -13.20
N GLY A 31 0.54 -5.37 -11.98
CA GLY A 31 1.68 -6.14 -11.48
C GLY A 31 2.85 -5.29 -10.94
N GLN A 32 2.83 -3.97 -11.17
CA GLN A 32 3.81 -3.07 -10.57
C GLN A 32 3.59 -2.98 -9.04
N PRO A 33 4.63 -3.16 -8.22
CA PRO A 33 4.53 -2.96 -6.78
C PRO A 33 4.11 -1.53 -6.43
N LEU A 34 3.31 -1.37 -5.37
CA LEU A 34 2.75 -0.06 -5.02
C LEU A 34 3.83 0.97 -4.63
N HIS A 35 4.86 0.56 -3.88
CA HIS A 35 6.00 1.44 -3.55
C HIS A 35 6.78 1.96 -4.77
N ALA A 36 6.69 1.30 -5.93
CA ALA A 36 7.42 1.72 -7.13
C ALA A 36 6.82 2.98 -7.77
N TYR A 37 5.57 3.33 -7.45
CA TYR A 37 4.92 4.54 -7.94
C TYR A 37 5.49 5.83 -7.34
N ARG A 38 6.15 5.75 -6.17
CA ARG A 38 6.86 6.87 -5.52
C ARG A 38 6.11 8.20 -5.62
N LEU A 39 4.94 8.26 -5.00
CA LEU A 39 4.10 9.46 -5.04
C LEU A 39 4.88 10.66 -4.50
N SER A 40 4.67 11.83 -5.09
CA SER A 40 5.08 13.10 -4.47
C SER A 40 4.13 13.44 -3.30
N GLN A 41 4.51 14.40 -2.45
CA GLN A 41 3.61 14.86 -1.38
C GLN A 41 2.32 15.47 -1.95
N SER A 42 2.41 16.28 -3.01
CA SER A 42 1.24 16.87 -3.66
C SER A 42 0.33 15.81 -4.28
N SER A 43 0.90 14.77 -4.92
CA SER A 43 0.12 13.64 -5.45
C SER A 43 -0.62 12.90 -4.33
N LEU A 44 0.02 12.71 -3.18
CA LEU A 44 -0.59 12.07 -2.02
C LEU A 44 -1.75 12.90 -1.44
N ASP A 45 -1.59 14.22 -1.38
CA ASP A 45 -2.62 15.16 -0.90
C ASP A 45 -3.82 15.23 -1.85
N THR A 46 -3.57 15.21 -3.16
CA THR A 46 -4.62 15.10 -4.18
C THR A 46 -5.38 13.78 -4.05
N LEU A 47 -4.67 12.65 -3.91
CA LEU A 47 -5.30 11.34 -3.68
C LEU A 47 -6.16 11.35 -2.42
N ARG A 48 -5.64 11.89 -1.32
CA ARG A 48 -6.37 12.02 -0.05
C ARG A 48 -7.70 12.74 -0.26
N SER A 49 -7.68 13.87 -0.98
CA SER A 49 -8.87 14.66 -1.28
C SER A 49 -9.91 13.89 -2.09
N HIS A 50 -9.49 13.15 -3.12
CA HIS A 50 -10.39 12.29 -3.89
C HIS A 50 -10.98 11.15 -3.05
N LEU A 51 -10.18 10.53 -2.18
CA LEU A 51 -10.63 9.44 -1.32
C LEU A 51 -11.60 9.91 -0.25
N THR A 52 -11.34 11.05 0.41
CA THR A 52 -12.28 11.66 1.35
C THR A 52 -13.62 11.95 0.68
N HIS A 53 -13.60 12.52 -0.54
CA HIS A 53 -14.83 12.76 -1.30
C HIS A 53 -15.54 11.45 -1.69
N ALA A 54 -14.79 10.42 -2.09
CA ALA A 54 -15.35 9.11 -2.42
C ALA A 54 -16.03 8.45 -1.21
N ILE A 55 -15.49 8.63 0.00
CA ILE A 55 -16.10 8.11 1.23
C ILE A 55 -17.40 8.85 1.55
N GLN A 56 -17.41 10.18 1.49
CA GLN A 56 -18.61 10.99 1.72
C GLN A 56 -19.75 10.60 0.78
N MET A 57 -19.41 10.26 -0.47
CA MET A 57 -20.38 9.81 -1.48
C MET A 57 -20.71 8.32 -1.39
N ARG A 58 -20.10 7.56 -0.46
CA ARG A 58 -20.22 6.09 -0.31
C ARG A 58 -19.83 5.30 -1.57
N ARG A 59 -18.75 5.74 -2.23
CA ARG A 59 -18.24 5.18 -3.50
C ARG A 59 -16.78 4.76 -3.43
N LEU A 60 -16.23 4.56 -2.23
CA LEU A 60 -14.82 4.21 -2.04
C LEU A 60 -14.40 2.95 -2.81
N ASN A 61 -15.31 1.99 -2.99
CA ASN A 61 -15.12 0.80 -3.82
C ASN A 61 -14.76 1.11 -5.29
N GLU A 62 -15.27 2.21 -5.86
CA GLU A 62 -14.88 2.65 -7.21
C GLU A 62 -13.46 3.20 -7.29
N TYR A 63 -12.88 3.54 -6.13
CA TYR A 63 -11.55 4.14 -5.97
C TYR A 63 -10.57 3.14 -5.33
N ALA A 64 -10.91 1.85 -5.28
CA ALA A 64 -10.13 0.83 -4.59
C ALA A 64 -8.63 0.78 -4.98
N PRO A 65 -8.23 0.86 -6.27
CA PRO A 65 -6.81 0.93 -6.65
C PRO A 65 -6.10 2.15 -6.04
N LEU A 66 -6.76 3.30 -6.05
CA LEU A 66 -6.20 4.55 -5.50
C LEU A 66 -6.11 4.49 -3.98
N PHE A 67 -7.10 3.86 -3.33
CA PHE A 67 -7.10 3.66 -1.88
C PHE A 67 -5.90 2.85 -1.41
N VAL A 68 -5.61 1.72 -2.07
CA VAL A 68 -4.48 0.87 -1.67
C VAL A 68 -3.13 1.52 -1.97
N LEU A 69 -3.04 2.31 -3.05
CA LEU A 69 -1.84 3.08 -3.39
C LEU A 69 -1.57 4.18 -2.36
N TRP A 70 -2.61 4.97 -2.04
CA TRP A 70 -2.53 5.99 -1.00
C TRP A 70 -2.17 5.36 0.35
N SER A 71 -2.84 4.27 0.74
CA SER A 71 -2.58 3.59 2.03
C SER A 71 -1.14 3.09 2.14
N ALA A 72 -0.63 2.46 1.09
CA ALA A 72 0.74 1.96 1.04
C ALA A 72 1.76 3.10 1.19
N GLU A 73 1.54 4.21 0.48
CA GLU A 73 2.41 5.38 0.58
C GLU A 73 2.31 6.08 1.94
N THR A 74 1.12 6.16 2.54
CA THR A 74 0.93 6.72 3.89
C THR A 74 1.66 5.89 4.94
N PHE A 75 1.58 4.55 4.87
CA PHE A 75 2.40 3.70 5.74
C PHE A 75 3.90 3.93 5.50
N ARG A 76 4.33 4.08 4.25
CA ARG A 76 5.73 4.33 3.94
C ARG A 76 6.24 5.65 4.52
N ARG A 77 5.44 6.72 4.51
CA ARG A 77 5.89 8.06 4.93
C ARG A 77 5.72 8.32 6.42
N GLU A 78 4.60 7.86 6.99
CA GLU A 78 4.12 8.36 8.28
C GLU A 78 4.06 7.29 9.38
N PHE A 79 4.33 6.03 9.06
CA PHE A 79 4.34 4.97 10.07
C PHE A 79 5.63 4.99 10.88
N ASP A 80 5.49 5.08 12.19
CA ASP A 80 6.56 5.22 13.18
C ASP A 80 7.00 3.90 13.83
N GLY A 81 6.38 2.77 13.46
CA GLY A 81 6.67 1.46 14.05
C GLY A 81 5.67 0.99 15.11
N GLY A 82 4.56 1.71 15.32
CA GLY A 82 3.47 1.32 16.22
C GLY A 82 2.63 0.11 15.75
N GLN A 83 1.37 0.07 16.16
CA GLN A 83 0.44 -0.97 15.67
C GLN A 83 -0.20 -0.59 14.33
N TYR A 84 -0.38 -1.58 13.46
CA TYR A 84 -1.17 -1.41 12.25
C TYR A 84 -2.65 -1.36 12.59
N THR A 85 -3.27 -0.19 12.48
CA THR A 85 -4.69 0.02 12.75
C THR A 85 -5.40 0.66 11.54
N TRP A 86 -6.71 0.44 11.41
CA TRP A 86 -7.50 1.18 10.42
C TRP A 86 -7.63 2.66 10.80
N ALA A 87 -7.68 2.97 12.10
CA ALA A 87 -7.63 4.32 12.66
C ALA A 87 -6.48 5.15 12.06
N PHE A 88 -5.29 4.54 11.92
CA PHE A 88 -4.15 5.18 11.28
C PHE A 88 -4.49 5.72 9.88
N LEU A 89 -5.30 5.02 9.09
CA LEU A 89 -5.72 5.47 7.76
C LEU A 89 -6.96 6.38 7.83
N THR A 90 -7.98 6.02 8.62
CA THR A 90 -9.28 6.72 8.64
C THR A 90 -9.17 8.12 9.23
N ASP A 91 -8.34 8.31 10.27
CA ASP A 91 -8.14 9.61 10.92
C ASP A 91 -7.60 10.65 9.91
N ARG A 92 -6.78 10.18 8.96
CA ARG A 92 -6.17 11.01 7.90
C ARG A 92 -7.11 11.33 6.75
N LEU A 93 -8.13 10.49 6.55
CA LEU A 93 -9.20 10.73 5.58
C LEU A 93 -10.37 11.50 6.19
N THR A 94 -10.32 11.80 7.51
CA THR A 94 -11.39 12.45 8.28
C THR A 94 -12.74 11.76 8.05
N ALA A 95 -12.73 10.43 8.11
CA ALA A 95 -13.83 9.61 7.60
C ALA A 95 -14.21 8.49 8.57
N ASP A 96 -15.50 8.36 8.82
CA ASP A 96 -16.08 7.19 9.47
C ASP A 96 -16.38 6.14 8.40
N SER A 97 -15.60 5.07 8.37
CA SER A 97 -15.82 3.90 7.51
C SER A 97 -15.70 2.64 8.32
N SER A 98 -16.52 1.63 8.03
CA SER A 98 -16.45 0.36 8.75
C SER A 98 -15.20 -0.42 8.32
N ASP A 99 -14.61 -1.16 9.26
CA ASP A 99 -13.49 -2.07 8.97
C ASP A 99 -13.83 -3.06 7.84
N PHE A 100 -15.08 -3.51 7.76
CA PHE A 100 -15.54 -4.42 6.70
C PHE A 100 -15.43 -3.78 5.31
N ASP A 101 -15.86 -2.52 5.18
CA ASP A 101 -15.77 -1.79 3.92
C ASP A 101 -14.31 -1.58 3.53
N LEU A 102 -13.45 -1.20 4.47
CA LEU A 102 -12.02 -0.98 4.22
C LEU A 102 -11.29 -2.27 3.82
N GLN A 103 -11.64 -3.40 4.45
CA GLN A 103 -11.13 -4.72 4.04
C GLN A 103 -11.59 -5.09 2.63
N HIS A 104 -12.86 -4.85 2.29
CA HIS A 104 -13.39 -5.13 0.97
C HIS A 104 -12.71 -4.29 -0.11
N VAL A 105 -12.60 -2.98 0.10
CA VAL A 105 -11.91 -2.04 -0.80
C VAL A 105 -10.44 -2.42 -0.95
N SER A 106 -9.77 -2.76 0.16
CA SER A 106 -8.36 -3.20 0.13
C SER A 106 -8.17 -4.45 -0.72
N ARG A 107 -9.06 -5.44 -0.60
CA ARG A 107 -9.02 -6.65 -1.42
C ARG A 107 -9.18 -6.34 -2.91
N LEU A 108 -10.14 -5.48 -3.26
CA LEU A 108 -10.37 -5.07 -4.65
C LEU A 108 -9.16 -4.34 -5.23
N GLY A 109 -8.61 -3.36 -4.51
CA GLY A 109 -7.47 -2.58 -4.95
C GLY A 109 -6.20 -3.42 -5.07
N LEU A 110 -5.90 -4.27 -4.09
CA LEU A 110 -4.73 -5.17 -4.18
C LEU A 110 -4.87 -6.12 -5.37
N SER A 111 -6.07 -6.68 -5.58
CA SER A 111 -6.34 -7.54 -6.74
C SER A 111 -6.18 -6.80 -8.06
N SER A 112 -6.53 -5.51 -8.14
CA SER A 112 -6.32 -4.76 -9.38
C SER A 112 -4.84 -4.61 -9.70
N PHE A 113 -3.94 -4.52 -8.70
CA PHE A 113 -2.49 -4.55 -8.94
C PHE A 113 -1.91 -5.97 -9.07
N GLY A 114 -2.73 -7.02 -9.06
CA GLY A 114 -2.27 -8.41 -9.08
C GLY A 114 -1.60 -8.86 -7.77
N ARG A 115 -1.85 -8.16 -6.66
CA ARG A 115 -1.26 -8.44 -5.34
C ARG A 115 -2.14 -9.37 -4.52
N LYS A 116 -1.51 -10.30 -3.82
CA LYS A 116 -2.18 -11.26 -2.93
C LYS A 116 -2.11 -10.76 -1.49
N LEU A 117 -3.19 -10.96 -0.75
CA LEU A 117 -3.22 -10.71 0.69
C LEU A 117 -2.30 -11.69 1.42
N ALA A 118 -1.49 -11.17 2.34
CA ALA A 118 -0.77 -12.00 3.30
C ALA A 118 -1.77 -12.71 4.22
N ARG A 119 -1.45 -13.95 4.61
CA ARG A 119 -2.27 -14.78 5.48
C ARG A 119 -1.45 -15.32 6.64
N ASN A 120 -2.08 -15.49 7.81
CA ASN A 120 -1.47 -16.28 8.87
C ASN A 120 -1.60 -17.79 8.60
N GLN A 121 -0.97 -18.62 9.43
CA GLN A 121 -1.06 -20.09 9.35
C GLN A 121 -2.50 -20.61 9.50
N GLY A 122 -3.38 -19.85 10.16
CA GLY A 122 -4.81 -20.16 10.30
C GLY A 122 -5.71 -19.63 9.18
N GLY A 123 -5.14 -19.04 8.11
CA GLY A 123 -5.90 -18.55 6.95
C GLY A 123 -6.52 -17.15 7.09
N MET A 124 -6.31 -16.45 8.21
CA MET A 124 -6.78 -15.08 8.41
C MET A 124 -5.98 -14.09 7.56
N ASN A 125 -6.66 -13.21 6.83
CA ASN A 125 -6.04 -12.20 5.98
C ASN A 125 -5.46 -11.04 6.81
N PHE A 126 -4.22 -10.66 6.54
CA PHE A 126 -3.58 -9.48 7.13
C PHE A 126 -3.60 -8.30 6.17
N TYR A 127 -4.74 -7.61 6.10
CA TYR A 127 -4.93 -6.46 5.20
C TYR A 127 -3.91 -5.34 5.46
N LEU A 128 -3.90 -4.77 6.67
CA LEU A 128 -3.03 -3.64 6.99
C LEU A 128 -1.54 -3.97 6.86
N LYS A 129 -1.11 -5.17 7.27
CA LYS A 129 0.28 -5.61 7.08
C LYS A 129 0.62 -5.78 5.61
N THR A 130 -0.33 -6.24 4.79
CA THR A 130 -0.13 -6.31 3.33
C THR A 130 0.06 -4.90 2.76
N LEU A 131 -0.84 -3.95 3.09
CA LEU A 131 -0.73 -2.56 2.62
C LEU A 131 0.60 -1.91 3.03
N ALA A 132 1.00 -2.10 4.28
CA ALA A 132 2.29 -1.60 4.78
C ALA A 132 3.47 -2.23 4.03
N ALA A 133 3.46 -3.55 3.82
CA ALA A 133 4.51 -4.24 3.07
C ALA A 133 4.59 -3.79 1.60
N GLU A 134 3.45 -3.51 0.98
CA GLU A 134 3.38 -2.97 -0.38
C GLU A 134 3.96 -1.55 -0.49
N GLY A 135 3.89 -0.77 0.59
CA GLY A 135 4.53 0.55 0.74
C GLY A 135 6.06 0.47 0.87
N GLY A 136 6.62 -0.70 1.18
CA GLY A 136 8.04 -0.86 1.43
C GLY A 136 8.45 -0.38 2.83
N PHE A 137 9.73 -0.04 3.01
CA PHE A 137 10.25 0.36 4.32
C PHE A 137 9.78 1.77 4.72
N PRO A 138 9.18 1.94 5.92
CA PRO A 138 8.78 3.24 6.43
C PRO A 138 9.98 4.19 6.59
N GLU A 139 9.82 5.45 6.16
CA GLU A 139 10.86 6.48 6.18
C GLU A 139 11.29 6.83 7.60
N ALA A 140 10.36 6.91 8.56
CA ALA A 140 10.69 7.14 9.97
C ALA A 140 11.56 6.02 10.55
N LEU A 141 11.34 4.78 10.11
CA LEU A 141 12.19 3.64 10.47
C LEU A 141 13.50 3.61 9.70
N LEU A 142 13.71 4.46 8.69
CA LEU A 142 14.98 4.61 7.97
C LEU A 142 15.81 5.79 8.50
N ALA A 143 15.14 6.84 8.96
CA ALA A 143 15.74 8.08 9.46
C ALA A 143 16.32 7.97 10.88
N ASP A 144 16.28 6.77 11.46
CA ASP A 144 16.64 6.49 12.85
C ASP A 144 17.99 7.10 13.28
N PRO A 145 17.96 8.10 14.18
CA PRO A 145 19.17 8.69 14.77
C PRO A 145 19.96 7.71 15.67
N GLU A 146 19.35 6.62 16.13
CA GLU A 146 19.92 5.65 17.09
C GLU A 146 20.47 4.37 16.42
N GLY A 147 20.33 4.22 15.09
CA GLY A 147 21.01 3.17 14.31
C GLY A 147 20.35 1.77 14.32
N ASN A 148 19.15 1.64 14.84
CA ASN A 148 18.35 0.42 14.89
C ASN A 148 17.86 -0.02 13.49
N THR A 149 17.60 0.93 12.57
CA THR A 149 17.37 0.65 11.14
C THR A 149 18.46 -0.22 10.52
N ARG A 150 19.73 0.11 10.80
CA ARG A 150 20.89 -0.60 10.25
C ARG A 150 20.90 -2.05 10.73
N ARG A 151 20.41 -2.28 11.95
CA ARG A 151 20.25 -3.62 12.57
C ARG A 151 19.10 -4.40 11.94
N LEU A 152 17.96 -3.75 11.68
CA LEU A 152 16.80 -4.37 11.02
C LEU A 152 17.08 -4.72 9.56
N VAL A 153 17.71 -3.80 8.80
CA VAL A 153 18.13 -4.05 7.41
C VAL A 153 19.19 -5.15 7.36
N ARG A 154 20.16 -5.17 8.28
CA ARG A 154 21.11 -6.30 8.40
C ARG A 154 20.44 -7.61 8.78
N GLY A 155 19.44 -7.59 9.66
CA GLY A 155 18.65 -8.76 10.02
C GLY A 155 17.92 -9.35 8.81
N LEU A 156 17.21 -8.48 8.06
CA LEU A 156 16.55 -8.86 6.82
C LEU A 156 17.52 -9.37 5.75
N LEU A 157 18.67 -8.72 5.56
CA LEU A 157 19.71 -9.19 4.63
C LEU A 157 20.29 -10.55 5.09
N THR A 158 20.48 -10.76 6.38
CA THR A 158 21.00 -12.02 6.94
C THR A 158 19.97 -13.15 6.79
N ASP A 159 18.68 -12.83 6.94
CA ASP A 159 17.61 -13.80 6.73
C ASP A 159 17.42 -14.12 5.24
N ILE A 160 17.58 -13.12 4.36
CA ILE A 160 17.57 -13.30 2.90
C ILE A 160 18.79 -14.11 2.42
N THR A 161 19.99 -13.89 2.97
CA THR A 161 21.18 -14.70 2.63
C THR A 161 21.13 -16.11 3.22
N LYS A 162 20.42 -16.32 4.32
CA LYS A 162 20.11 -17.66 4.85
C LYS A 162 19.06 -18.39 4.03
N VAL A 163 18.10 -17.67 3.44
CA VAL A 163 17.04 -18.24 2.59
C VAL A 163 17.49 -18.41 1.13
N GLY A 164 18.50 -17.65 0.68
CA GLY A 164 19.09 -17.77 -0.65
C GLY A 164 20.59 -18.06 -0.58
N GLN A 165 20.98 -19.32 -0.78
CA GLN A 165 22.32 -19.61 -1.28
C GLN A 165 22.47 -18.93 -2.64
N GLY A 166 23.20 -17.80 -2.67
CA GLY A 166 23.52 -17.06 -3.88
C GLY A 166 23.31 -15.55 -3.76
N ALA A 167 24.02 -14.88 -2.85
CA ALA A 167 24.22 -13.43 -2.95
C ALA A 167 25.62 -13.18 -3.55
N PRO A 168 25.76 -12.34 -4.60
CA PRO A 168 27.06 -12.07 -5.22
C PRO A 168 28.00 -11.32 -4.27
N GLU A 169 29.27 -11.73 -4.25
CA GLU A 169 30.33 -11.31 -3.30
C GLU A 169 30.46 -9.79 -3.08
N GLY A 170 30.11 -8.97 -4.08
CA GLY A 170 30.27 -7.51 -4.00
C GLY A 170 29.43 -6.80 -2.93
N VAL A 171 28.39 -7.44 -2.38
CA VAL A 171 27.59 -6.86 -1.27
C VAL A 171 28.24 -7.08 0.09
N LEU A 172 29.08 -8.11 0.24
CA LEU A 172 29.77 -8.41 1.50
C LEU A 172 30.94 -7.46 1.74
N ASP A 173 31.69 -7.10 0.69
CA ASP A 173 32.85 -6.22 0.80
C ASP A 173 32.49 -4.78 1.22
N ALA A 174 31.32 -4.30 0.81
CA ALA A 174 30.81 -2.97 1.20
C ALA A 174 30.37 -2.89 2.67
N LEU A 175 30.31 -4.02 3.40
CA LEU A 175 29.87 -4.08 4.80
C LEU A 175 31.03 -4.18 5.80
N THR A 176 32.24 -4.44 5.31
CA THR A 176 33.48 -4.54 6.12
C THR A 176 34.39 -3.30 6.05
N ALA A 177 34.02 -2.29 5.27
CA ALA A 177 34.64 -0.96 5.26
C ALA A 177 33.84 0.04 6.10
#